data_AF-A0A3D4IFZ7-F1
#
_entry.id   AF-A0A3D4IFZ7-F1
#
_cell.length_a   1.000
_cell.length_b   1.000
_cell.length_c   1.000
_cell.angle_alpha   90.00
_cell.angle_beta   90.00
_cell.angle_gamma   90.00
#
_symmetry.space_group_name_H-M   'P 1'
#
loop_
_entity.id
_entity.type
_entity.pdbx_description
1 polymer ?
#
loop_
_entity_poly.entity_id
_entity_poly.type
_entity_poly.pdbx_seq_one_letter_code
_entity_poly.pdbx_strand_id
1 'polypeptide(L)'
;MKQQTILGATLLFSVFGFLAAIDHEAGWLLVILSLVFGGVGIVVLQALLSKYNEIVRGNPDVGQGAVRQGLAFFVPFAVLAIVSDVVLGWHAAQVFFSAGLSAIGASCGAYLMAKGASKIGGFVVPMAWAFCGSAFWMMMTVALS
;
A
#
# COMPACT_ATOMS: atom_id res chain seq x y z
N MET A 1 3.47 -17.24 8.29
CA MET A 1 4.05 -15.88 8.16
C MET A 1 3.40 -14.99 7.09
N LYS A 2 2.77 -15.53 6.02
CA LYS A 2 1.94 -14.74 5.06
C LYS A 2 0.84 -13.90 5.72
N GLN A 3 0.20 -14.44 6.76
CA GLN A 3 -0.92 -13.80 7.46
C GLN A 3 -0.52 -12.50 8.16
N GLN A 4 0.69 -12.40 8.71
CA GLN A 4 1.15 -11.20 9.42
C GLN A 4 1.34 -10.01 8.47
N THR A 5 1.82 -10.24 7.24
CA THR A 5 2.01 -9.17 6.25
C THR A 5 0.67 -8.62 5.76
N ILE A 6 -0.32 -9.50 5.54
CA ILE A 6 -1.68 -9.09 5.15
C ILE A 6 -2.34 -8.33 6.29
N LEU A 7 -2.30 -8.85 7.53
CA LEU A 7 -2.86 -8.16 8.69
C LEU A 7 -2.23 -6.79 8.91
N GLY A 8 -0.90 -6.68 8.82
CA GLY A 8 -0.20 -5.40 8.95
C GLY A 8 -0.62 -4.38 7.89
N ALA A 9 -0.74 -4.81 6.62
CA ALA A 9 -1.22 -3.95 5.55
C ALA A 9 -2.68 -3.52 5.76
N THR A 10 -3.57 -4.48 6.05
CA THR A 10 -4.98 -4.22 6.30
C THR A 10 -5.17 -3.23 7.45
N LEU A 11 -4.41 -3.37 8.54
CA LEU A 11 -4.42 -2.42 9.65
C LEU A 11 -3.94 -1.03 9.22
N LEU A 12 -2.81 -0.93 8.53
CA LEU A 12 -2.29 0.37 8.06
C LEU A 12 -3.27 1.06 7.12
N PHE A 13 -3.88 0.33 6.20
CA PHE A 13 -4.86 0.89 5.26
C PHE A 13 -6.16 1.30 5.97
N SER A 14 -6.55 0.57 7.02
CA SER A 14 -7.73 0.93 7.82
C SER A 14 -7.61 2.26 8.55
N VAL A 15 -6.38 2.66 8.94
CA VAL A 15 -6.13 3.99 9.51
C VAL A 15 -6.53 5.07 8.51
N PHE A 16 -6.11 4.95 7.25
CA PHE A 16 -6.46 5.92 6.22
C PHE A 16 -7.94 5.88 5.85
N GLY A 17 -8.56 4.69 5.82
CA GLY A 17 -10.01 4.57 5.63
C GLY A 17 -10.81 5.21 6.75
N PHE A 18 -10.37 5.07 7.99
CA PHE A 18 -10.99 5.72 9.14
C PHE A 18 -10.82 7.24 9.07
N LEU A 19 -9.61 7.74 8.79
CA LEU A 19 -9.38 9.18 8.66
C LEU A 19 -10.22 9.79 7.53
N ALA A 20 -10.29 9.14 6.37
CA ALA A 20 -11.14 9.58 5.27
C ALA A 20 -12.64 9.53 5.61
N ALA A 21 -13.07 8.60 6.46
CA ALA A 21 -14.47 8.41 6.81
C ALA A 21 -15.05 9.48 7.75
N ILE A 22 -14.21 10.22 8.49
CA ILE A 22 -14.65 11.15 9.55
C ILE A 22 -15.62 12.21 9.01
N ASP A 23 -15.41 12.65 7.77
CA ASP A 23 -16.15 13.78 7.19
C ASP A 23 -17.30 13.33 6.24
N HIS A 24 -17.62 12.03 6.15
CA HIS A 24 -18.59 11.50 5.18
C HIS A 24 -19.76 10.73 5.81
N GLU A 25 -21.00 10.98 5.33
CA GLU A 25 -22.22 10.27 5.77
C GLU A 25 -22.12 8.75 5.57
N ALA A 26 -21.40 8.31 4.54
CA ALA A 26 -21.15 6.90 4.24
C ALA A 26 -19.76 6.42 4.71
N GLY A 27 -19.16 7.07 5.71
CA GLY A 27 -17.78 6.80 6.14
C GLY A 27 -17.47 5.35 6.50
N TRP A 28 -18.45 4.58 7.02
CA TRP A 28 -18.26 3.16 7.32
C TRP A 28 -17.94 2.32 6.06
N LEU A 29 -18.44 2.70 4.87
CA LEU A 29 -18.09 2.04 3.60
C LEU A 29 -16.62 2.28 3.23
N LEU A 30 -16.08 3.48 3.46
CA LEU A 30 -14.67 3.79 3.22
C LEU A 30 -13.75 2.95 4.10
N VAL A 31 -14.13 2.72 5.36
CA VAL A 31 -13.39 1.83 6.26
C VAL A 31 -13.37 0.40 5.72
N ILE A 32 -14.53 -0.16 5.36
CA ILE A 32 -14.63 -1.52 4.81
C ILE A 32 -13.84 -1.64 3.51
N LEU A 33 -14.00 -0.68 2.59
CA LEU A 33 -13.30 -0.70 1.32
C LEU A 33 -11.79 -0.54 1.49
N SER A 34 -11.31 0.27 2.45
CA SER A 34 -9.88 0.38 2.75
C SER A 34 -9.28 -0.93 3.27
N LEU A 35 -10.03 -1.68 4.09
CA LEU A 35 -9.62 -2.99 4.61
C LEU A 35 -9.48 -4.01 3.47
N VAL A 36 -10.49 -4.06 2.59
CA VAL A 36 -10.48 -4.91 1.40
C VAL A 36 -9.34 -4.50 0.48
N PHE A 37 -9.17 -3.21 0.24
CA PHE A 37 -8.13 -2.67 -0.63
C PHE A 37 -6.72 -2.98 -0.12
N GLY A 38 -6.45 -2.81 1.17
CA GLY A 38 -5.15 -3.16 1.76
C GLY A 38 -4.86 -4.67 1.69
N GLY A 39 -5.85 -5.51 2.01
CA GLY A 39 -5.69 -6.96 1.95
C GLY A 39 -5.50 -7.48 0.53
N VAL A 40 -6.42 -7.13 -0.37
CA VAL A 40 -6.40 -7.53 -1.79
C VAL A 40 -5.20 -6.91 -2.50
N GLY A 41 -4.89 -5.64 -2.24
CA GLY A 41 -3.78 -4.92 -2.85
C GLY A 41 -2.45 -5.64 -2.64
N ILE A 42 -2.15 -6.09 -1.42
CA ILE A 42 -0.93 -6.84 -1.12
C ILE A 42 -0.92 -8.23 -1.77
N VAL A 43 -2.06 -8.92 -1.82
CA VAL A 43 -2.16 -10.21 -2.50
C VAL A 43 -1.90 -10.04 -4.00
N VAL A 44 -2.48 -9.00 -4.62
CA VAL A 44 -2.27 -8.65 -6.02
C VAL A 44 -0.80 -8.30 -6.26
N LEU A 45 -0.17 -7.50 -5.40
CA LEU A 45 1.25 -7.17 -5.52
C LEU A 45 2.11 -8.44 -5.47
N GLN A 46 1.91 -9.33 -4.50
CA GLN A 46 2.66 -10.59 -4.40
C GLN A 46 2.46 -11.48 -5.64
N ALA A 47 1.23 -11.56 -6.17
CA ALA A 47 0.93 -12.31 -7.38
C ALA A 47 1.64 -11.72 -8.60
N LEU A 48 1.61 -10.39 -8.77
CA LEU A 48 2.31 -9.70 -9.85
C LEU A 48 3.82 -9.91 -9.76
N LEU A 49 4.41 -9.76 -8.57
CA LEU A 49 5.83 -10.02 -8.36
C LEU A 49 6.20 -11.45 -8.73
N SER A 50 5.41 -12.44 -8.31
CA SER A 50 5.67 -13.85 -8.62
C SER A 50 5.54 -14.16 -10.12
N LYS A 51 4.64 -13.45 -10.83
CA LYS A 51 4.43 -13.62 -12.26
C LYS A 51 5.56 -13.00 -13.10
N TYR A 52 6.03 -11.81 -12.72
CA TYR A 52 6.98 -11.02 -13.52
C TYR A 52 8.44 -11.14 -13.05
N ASN A 53 8.71 -11.87 -11.97
CA ASN A 53 10.04 -12.03 -11.41
C ASN A 53 10.35 -13.49 -11.08
N GLU A 54 11.26 -14.10 -11.84
CA GLU A 54 11.62 -15.51 -11.67
C GLU A 54 12.28 -15.79 -10.32
N ILE A 55 12.98 -14.81 -9.74
CA ILE A 55 13.59 -14.93 -8.41
C ILE A 55 12.51 -15.05 -7.33
N VAL A 56 11.44 -14.28 -7.45
CA VAL A 56 10.30 -14.36 -6.53
C VAL A 56 9.54 -15.68 -6.74
N ARG A 57 9.42 -16.15 -7.99
CA ARG A 57 8.81 -17.44 -8.30
C ARG A 57 9.60 -18.62 -7.73
N GLY A 58 10.93 -18.58 -7.81
CA GLY A 58 11.83 -19.60 -7.28
C GLY A 58 12.07 -19.51 -5.78
N ASN A 59 11.89 -18.31 -5.19
CA ASN A 59 12.04 -18.08 -3.77
C ASN A 59 10.95 -17.11 -3.24
N PRO A 60 9.81 -17.65 -2.77
CA PRO A 60 8.69 -16.86 -2.25
C PRO A 60 9.05 -15.95 -1.06
N ASP A 61 10.12 -16.24 -0.33
CA ASP A 61 10.56 -15.43 0.81
C ASP A 61 11.18 -14.10 0.35
N VAL A 62 11.74 -14.04 -0.86
CA VAL A 62 12.23 -12.79 -1.46
C VAL A 62 11.06 -11.84 -1.73
N GLY A 63 9.96 -12.35 -2.30
CA GLY A 63 8.76 -11.55 -2.54
C GLY A 63 8.12 -11.06 -1.24
N GLN A 64 8.05 -11.93 -0.22
CA GLN A 64 7.54 -11.54 1.09
C GLN A 64 8.42 -10.51 1.79
N GLY A 65 9.75 -10.66 1.70
CA GLY A 65 10.71 -9.68 2.23
C GLY A 65 10.55 -8.31 1.57
N ALA A 66 10.38 -8.28 0.25
CA ALA A 66 10.16 -7.05 -0.50
C ALA A 66 8.89 -6.31 -0.04
N VAL A 67 7.79 -7.04 0.09
CA VAL A 67 6.51 -6.47 0.56
C VAL A 67 6.60 -6.01 2.02
N ARG A 68 7.26 -6.78 2.89
CA ARG A 68 7.46 -6.39 4.30
C ARG A 68 8.27 -5.11 4.42
N GLN A 69 9.35 -4.99 3.64
CA GLN A 69 10.12 -3.76 3.58
C GLN A 69 9.25 -2.62 3.07
N GLY A 70 8.49 -2.84 2.00
CA GLY A 70 7.50 -1.89 1.51
C GLY A 70 6.58 -1.35 2.60
N LEU A 71 5.91 -2.24 3.33
CA LEU A 71 4.98 -1.88 4.39
C LEU A 71 5.66 -1.16 5.56
N ALA A 72 6.91 -1.49 5.89
CA ALA A 72 7.66 -0.75 6.91
C ALA A 72 7.84 0.72 6.52
N PHE A 73 8.06 1.00 5.22
CA PHE A 73 8.12 2.38 4.71
C PHE A 73 6.76 3.07 4.65
N PHE A 74 5.64 2.35 4.79
CA PHE A 74 4.30 2.92 4.83
C PHE A 74 3.93 3.49 6.22
N VAL A 75 4.48 2.91 7.28
CA VAL A 75 4.24 3.33 8.68
C VAL A 75 4.45 4.83 8.93
N PRO A 76 5.58 5.46 8.54
CA PRO A 76 5.75 6.89 8.79
C PRO A 76 4.69 7.75 8.11
N PHE A 77 4.18 7.35 6.94
CA PHE A 77 3.10 8.06 6.26
C PHE A 77 1.75 7.90 6.97
N ALA A 78 1.48 6.73 7.54
CA ALA A 78 0.29 6.53 8.37
C ALA A 78 0.33 7.42 9.63
N VAL A 79 1.50 7.55 10.26
CA VAL A 79 1.68 8.48 11.39
C VAL A 79 1.48 9.92 10.96
N LEU A 80 2.08 10.33 9.84
CA LEU A 80 1.92 11.69 9.30
C LEU A 80 0.47 12.01 8.95
N ALA A 81 -0.29 11.05 8.42
CA ALA A 81 -1.72 11.21 8.13
C ALA A 81 -2.55 11.42 9.40
N ILE A 82 -2.27 10.67 10.47
CA ILE A 82 -2.93 10.89 11.76
C ILE A 82 -2.60 12.29 12.28
N VAL A 83 -1.33 12.69 12.24
CA VAL A 83 -0.90 14.02 12.70
C VAL A 83 -1.55 15.12 11.87
N SER A 84 -1.61 14.98 10.54
CA SER A 84 -2.19 16.01 9.67
C SER A 84 -3.66 16.24 9.95
N ASP A 85 -4.42 15.18 10.19
CA ASP A 85 -5.87 15.29 10.27
C ASP A 85 -6.33 15.51 11.71
N VAL A 86 -5.73 14.80 12.69
CA VAL A 86 -6.16 14.86 14.09
C VAL A 86 -5.51 16.01 14.85
N VAL A 87 -4.23 16.31 14.58
CA VAL A 87 -3.47 17.33 15.35
C VAL A 87 -3.51 18.69 14.65
N LEU A 88 -3.32 18.69 13.33
CA LEU A 88 -3.14 19.93 12.56
C LEU A 88 -4.42 20.40 11.85
N GLY A 89 -5.41 19.53 11.65
CA GLY A 89 -6.66 19.86 10.93
C GLY A 89 -6.44 20.20 9.46
N TRP A 90 -5.39 19.65 8.82
CA TRP A 90 -5.07 19.92 7.41
C TRP A 90 -5.88 19.07 6.43
N HIS A 91 -6.55 18.00 6.90
CA HIS A 91 -7.31 17.05 6.08
C HIS A 91 -6.47 16.53 4.88
N ALA A 92 -5.22 16.14 5.16
CA ALA A 92 -4.21 15.79 4.16
C ALA A 92 -3.88 14.29 4.13
N ALA A 93 -4.62 13.45 4.86
CA ALA A 93 -4.39 11.99 4.89
C ALA A 93 -4.36 11.35 3.49
N GLN A 94 -5.14 11.85 2.53
CA GLN A 94 -5.15 11.35 1.14
C GLN A 94 -3.81 11.52 0.42
N VAL A 95 -3.11 12.63 0.67
CA VAL A 95 -1.79 12.92 0.08
C VAL A 95 -0.75 11.97 0.67
N PHE A 96 -0.78 11.77 2.00
CA PHE A 96 0.12 10.85 2.69
C PHE A 96 -0.12 9.39 2.29
N PHE A 97 -1.37 9.00 2.02
CA PHE A 97 -1.68 7.67 1.50
C PHE A 97 -0.98 7.43 0.15
N SER A 98 -1.13 8.36 -0.79
CA SER A 98 -0.53 8.26 -2.11
C SER A 98 1.00 8.23 -2.05
N ALA A 99 1.60 9.11 -1.24
CA ALA A 99 3.04 9.15 -1.02
C ALA A 99 3.55 7.84 -0.38
N GLY A 100 2.79 7.29 0.57
CA GLY A 100 3.11 6.04 1.21
C GLY A 100 3.03 4.84 0.24
N LEU A 101 2.02 4.77 -0.63
CA LEU A 101 1.96 3.75 -1.68
C LEU A 101 3.17 3.84 -2.62
N SER A 102 3.55 5.05 -3.04
CA SER A 102 4.76 5.25 -3.83
C SER A 102 6.02 4.78 -3.10
N ALA A 103 6.12 5.02 -1.79
CA ALA A 103 7.23 4.54 -0.97
C ALA A 103 7.26 3.00 -0.88
N ILE A 104 6.09 2.34 -0.76
CA ILE A 104 5.99 0.88 -0.86
C ILE A 104 6.54 0.40 -2.20
N GLY A 105 6.07 0.98 -3.32
CA GLY A 105 6.51 0.59 -4.65
C GLY A 105 8.02 0.75 -4.84
N ALA A 106 8.56 1.90 -4.46
CA ALA A 106 9.98 2.22 -4.61
C ALA A 106 10.88 1.32 -3.73
N SER A 107 10.54 1.14 -2.46
CA SER A 107 11.35 0.33 -1.53
C SER A 107 11.26 -1.17 -1.82
N CYS A 108 10.07 -1.67 -2.16
CA CYS A 108 9.87 -3.04 -2.63
C CYS A 108 10.69 -3.28 -3.90
N GLY A 109 10.68 -2.31 -4.83
CA GLY A 109 11.45 -2.42 -6.05
C GLY A 109 12.96 -2.40 -5.81
N ALA A 110 13.46 -1.46 -5.02
CA ALA A 110 14.86 -1.40 -4.64
C ALA A 110 15.34 -2.69 -3.97
N TYR A 111 14.53 -3.29 -3.09
CA TYR A 111 14.86 -4.58 -2.46
C TYR A 111 14.96 -5.71 -3.49
N LEU A 112 14.01 -5.80 -4.42
CA LEU A 112 14.03 -6.82 -5.46
C LEU A 112 15.24 -6.66 -6.38
N MET A 113 15.54 -5.44 -6.82
CA MET A 113 16.70 -5.16 -7.64
C MET A 113 18.01 -5.51 -6.92
N ALA A 114 18.12 -5.23 -5.62
CA ALA A 114 19.27 -5.63 -4.81
C ALA A 114 19.44 -7.16 -4.70
N LYS A 115 18.36 -7.93 -4.91
CA LYS A 115 18.37 -9.40 -4.97
C LYS A 115 18.55 -9.95 -6.40
N GLY A 116 18.87 -9.10 -7.37
CA GLY A 116 19.12 -9.49 -8.75
C GLY A 116 17.88 -9.58 -9.64
N ALA A 117 16.74 -9.04 -9.21
CA ALA A 117 15.52 -9.04 -10.01
C ALA A 117 15.71 -8.33 -11.35
N SER A 118 14.99 -8.79 -12.38
CA SER A 118 14.90 -8.09 -13.67
C SER A 118 14.37 -6.67 -13.49
N LYS A 119 14.75 -5.72 -14.35
CA LYS A 119 14.29 -4.31 -14.25
C LYS A 119 12.75 -4.19 -14.24
N ILE A 120 12.07 -5.03 -15.01
CA ILE A 120 10.60 -5.02 -15.11
C ILE A 120 9.96 -5.57 -13.82
N GLY A 121 10.28 -6.81 -13.45
CA GLY A 121 9.71 -7.45 -12.26
C GLY A 121 10.23 -6.88 -10.94
N GLY A 122 11.38 -6.21 -10.98
CA GLY A 122 12.07 -5.64 -9.84
C GLY A 122 11.79 -4.17 -9.60
N PHE A 123 11.28 -3.37 -10.55
CA PHE A 123 11.01 -1.94 -10.29
C PHE A 123 9.71 -1.46 -10.93
N VAL A 124 9.49 -1.77 -12.21
CA VAL A 124 8.32 -1.31 -12.95
C VAL A 124 7.02 -1.84 -12.35
N VAL A 125 6.97 -3.13 -12.02
CA VAL A 125 5.77 -3.77 -11.47
C VAL A 125 5.35 -3.19 -10.10
N PRO A 126 6.23 -3.11 -9.09
CA PRO A 126 5.90 -2.45 -7.82
C PRO A 126 5.42 -1.00 -8.00
N MET A 127 6.07 -0.23 -8.87
CA MET A 127 5.73 1.17 -9.10
C MET A 127 4.40 1.34 -9.83
N ALA A 128 4.13 0.51 -10.84
CA ALA A 128 2.85 0.50 -11.54
C ALA A 128 1.72 0.11 -10.60
N TRP A 129 1.94 -0.89 -9.73
CA TRP A 129 0.99 -1.26 -8.68
C TRP A 129 0.71 -0.10 -7.74
N ALA A 130 1.75 0.60 -7.27
CA ALA A 130 1.60 1.75 -6.38
C ALA A 130 0.83 2.88 -7.06
N PHE A 131 1.16 3.20 -8.31
CA PHE A 131 0.46 4.23 -9.09
C PHE A 131 -1.02 3.91 -9.29
N CYS A 132 -1.33 2.70 -9.77
CA CYS A 132 -2.72 2.25 -9.94
C CYS A 132 -3.46 2.22 -8.61
N GLY A 133 -2.78 1.83 -7.53
CA GLY A 133 -3.36 1.82 -6.20
C GLY A 133 -3.71 3.21 -5.69
N SER A 134 -2.82 4.20 -5.90
CA SER A 134 -3.08 5.60 -5.53
C SER A 134 -4.22 6.18 -6.35
N ALA A 135 -4.25 5.94 -7.67
CA ALA A 135 -5.34 6.39 -8.53
C ALA A 135 -6.69 5.78 -8.10
N PHE A 136 -6.71 4.47 -7.82
CA PHE A 136 -7.91 3.78 -7.34
C PHE A 136 -8.40 4.35 -6.01
N TRP A 137 -7.49 4.59 -5.06
CA TRP A 137 -7.83 5.23 -3.79
C TRP A 137 -8.45 6.61 -3.97
N MET A 138 -7.85 7.47 -4.80
CA MET A 138 -8.39 8.80 -5.07
C MET A 138 -9.78 8.75 -5.69
N MET A 139 -10.01 7.85 -6.65
CA MET A 139 -11.35 7.68 -7.23
C MET A 139 -12.37 7.21 -6.19
N MET A 140 -11.97 6.31 -5.29
CA MET A 140 -12.85 5.78 -4.26
C MET A 140 -13.22 6.85 -3.22
N THR A 141 -12.27 7.68 -2.79
CA THR A 141 -12.55 8.78 -1.87
C THR A 141 -13.41 9.86 -2.50
N VAL A 142 -13.25 10.14 -3.79
CA VAL A 142 -14.08 11.12 -4.53
C VAL A 142 -15.48 10.58 -4.83
N ALA A 143 -15.63 9.28 -5.10
CA ALA A 143 -16.94 8.69 -5.39
C ALA A 143 -17.83 8.56 -4.15
N LEU A 144 -17.23 8.60 -2.96
CA LEU A 144 -17.89 8.45 -1.66
C LEU A 144 -17.91 9.76 -0.85
N SER A 145 -17.40 10.85 -1.44
CA SER A 145 -17.50 12.22 -0.93
C SER A 145 -18.73 12.93 -1.46
#